data_AF-A0A7V4DF71-F1
#
_entry.id   AF-A0A7V4DF71-F1
#
_cell.length_a   1.000
_cell.length_b   1.000
_cell.length_c   1.000
_cell.angle_alpha   90.00
_cell.angle_beta   90.00
_cell.angle_gamma   90.00
#
_symmetry.space_group_name_H-M   'P 1'
#
loop_
_entity.id
_entity.type
_entity.pdbx_description
1 polymer ?
#
loop_
_entity_poly.entity_id
_entity_poly.type
_entity_poly.pdbx_seq_one_letter_code
_entity_poly.pdbx_strand_id
1 'polypeptide(L)' 'MDCKDLVEKLYFYLDGEVLSEEERRAIEEHLALCRKCCERYEFERLLWDMVRHNGQNDHVPEALIARIESVIAQF' A
#
# COMPACT_ATOMS: atom_id res chain seq x y z
N MET A 1 5.18 -9.52 -15.74
CA MET A 1 5.83 -8.21 -15.62
C MET A 1 7.31 -8.41 -15.32
N ASP A 2 8.17 -7.45 -15.66
CA ASP A 2 9.60 -7.52 -15.34
C ASP A 2 9.94 -6.88 -13.98
N CYS A 3 11.23 -6.91 -13.60
CA CYS A 3 11.67 -6.33 -12.32
C CYS A 3 11.46 -4.81 -12.25
N LYS A 4 11.57 -4.11 -13.39
CA LYS A 4 11.42 -2.66 -13.46
C LYS A 4 9.96 -2.29 -13.27
N ASP A 5 9.06 -2.97 -13.98
CA ASP A 5 7.61 -2.82 -13.85
C ASP A 5 7.16 -3.03 -12.40
N LEU A 6 7.69 -4.06 -11.73
CA LEU A 6 7.36 -4.34 -10.34
C LEU A 6 7.82 -3.21 -9.41
N VAL A 7 9.05 -2.73 -9.57
CA VAL A 7 9.59 -1.66 -8.72
C VAL A 7 8.80 -0.36 -8.89
N GLU A 8 8.39 -0.03 -10.11
CA GLU A 8 7.55 1.14 -10.39
C GLU A 8 6.16 1.02 -9.76
N LYS A 9 5.62 -0.20 -9.65
CA LYS A 9 4.28 -0.46 -9.10
C LYS A 9 4.25 -0.89 -7.63
N LEU A 10 5.42 -1.04 -7.01
CA LEU A 10 5.55 -1.61 -5.67
C LEU A 10 4.82 -0.78 -4.60
N TYR A 11 4.87 0.54 -4.70
CA TYR A 11 4.18 1.42 -3.76
C TYR A 11 2.66 1.37 -3.92
N PHE A 12 2.15 1.40 -5.16
CA PHE A 12 0.71 1.21 -5.45
C PHE A 12 0.18 -0.15 -4.96
N TYR A 13 1.04 -1.17 -4.95
CA TYR A 13 0.69 -2.46 -4.38
C TYR A 13 0.68 -2.44 -2.85
N LEU A 14 1.63 -1.74 -2.21
CA LEU A 14 1.76 -1.65 -0.75
C LEU A 14 0.69 -0.77 -0.10
N ASP A 15 0.29 0.32 -0.75
CA ASP A 15 -0.75 1.22 -0.27
C ASP A 15 -2.18 0.74 -0.55
N GLY A 16 -2.32 -0.29 -1.39
CA GLY A 16 -3.61 -0.83 -1.80
C GLY A 16 -4.34 0.07 -2.79
N GLU A 17 -3.63 0.97 -3.49
CA GLU A 17 -4.18 1.73 -4.59
C GLU A 17 -4.60 0.83 -5.75
N VAL A 18 -5.46 1.38 -6.61
CA VAL A 18 -6.23 0.65 -7.63
C VAL A 18 -5.30 0.09 -8.71
N LEU A 19 -4.85 -1.15 -8.50
CA LEU A 19 -4.30 -2.02 -9.52
C LEU A 19 -5.44 -2.88 -10.10
N SER A 20 -5.39 -3.16 -11.40
CA SER A 20 -6.25 -4.21 -11.95
C SER A 20 -5.93 -5.57 -11.31
N GLU A 21 -6.92 -6.47 -11.23
CA GLU A 21 -6.70 -7.81 -10.70
C GLU A 21 -5.59 -8.55 -11.47
N GLU A 22 -5.49 -8.31 -12.77
CA GLU A 22 -4.42 -8.84 -13.61
C GLU A 22 -3.04 -8.32 -13.21
N GLU A 23 -2.92 -7.02 -12.91
CA GLU A 23 -1.67 -6.42 -12.45
C GLU A 23 -1.28 -6.93 -11.06
N ARG A 24 -2.25 -7.04 -10.16
CA ARG A 24 -2.04 -7.57 -8.82
C ARG A 24 -1.50 -9.00 -8.90
N ARG A 25 -2.14 -9.86 -9.70
CA ARG A 25 -1.67 -11.23 -9.93
C ARG A 25 -0.27 -11.26 -10.53
N ALA A 26 0.03 -10.39 -11.51
CA ALA A 26 1.35 -10.33 -12.13
C ALA A 26 2.46 -9.95 -11.12
N ILE A 27 2.16 -9.08 -10.15
CA ILE A 27 3.08 -8.73 -9.05
C ILE A 27 3.29 -9.94 -8.15
N GLU A 28 2.22 -10.59 -7.71
CA GLU A 28 2.28 -11.77 -6.83
C GLU A 28 3.07 -12.92 -7.47
N GLU A 29 2.82 -13.21 -8.75
CA GLU A 29 3.57 -14.20 -9.53
C GLU A 29 5.07 -13.84 -9.62
N HIS A 30 5.40 -12.56 -9.87
CA HIS A 30 6.78 -12.13 -9.96
C HIS A 30 7.50 -12.21 -8.60
N LEU A 31 6.86 -11.80 -7.51
CA LEU A 31 7.42 -11.90 -6.16
C LEU A 31 7.68 -13.35 -5.76
N ALA A 32 6.85 -14.29 -6.19
CA ALA A 32 7.04 -15.72 -5.95
C ALA A 32 8.27 -16.31 -6.66
N LEU A 33 8.67 -15.73 -7.80
CA LEU A 33 9.75 -16.27 -8.64
C LEU A 33 11.07 -15.49 -8.55
N CYS A 34 11.02 -14.21 -8.17
CA CYS A 34 12.18 -13.33 -8.17
C CYS A 34 12.61 -12.97 -6.74
N ARG A 35 13.66 -13.64 -6.25
CA ARG A 35 14.24 -13.39 -4.93
C ARG A 35 14.60 -11.92 -4.70
N LYS A 36 15.19 -11.25 -5.70
CA LYS A 36 15.61 -9.84 -5.59
C LYS A 36 14.42 -8.90 -5.35
N CYS A 37 13.32 -9.10 -6.07
CA CYS A 37 12.11 -8.30 -5.90
C CYS A 37 11.38 -8.65 -4.60
N CYS A 38 11.41 -9.92 -4.19
CA CYS A 38 10.90 -10.35 -2.89
C CYS A 38 11.62 -9.66 -1.72
N GLU A 39 12.96 -9.68 -1.71
CA GLU A 39 13.76 -8.99 -0.68
C GLU A 39 13.48 -7.48 -0.65
N ARG A 40 13.29 -6.86 -1.83
CA ARG A 40 12.92 -5.44 -1.91
C ARG A 40 11.51 -5.19 -1.35
N TYR A 41 10.53 -6.01 -1.71
CA TYR A 41 9.17 -5.93 -1.20
C TYR A 41 9.13 -6.09 0.32
N GLU A 42 9.84 -7.07 0.88
CA GLU A 42 9.89 -7.27 2.33
C GLU A 42 10.47 -6.06 3.06
N PHE A 43 11.55 -5.48 2.53
CA PHE A 43 12.14 -4.26 3.08
C PHE A 43 11.14 -3.09 3.08
N GLU A 44 10.52 -2.82 1.92
CA GLU A 44 9.57 -1.71 1.79
C GLU A 44 8.35 -1.91 2.68
N ARG A 45 7.81 -3.14 2.77
CA ARG A 45 6.71 -3.49 3.66
C ARG A 45 7.05 -3.23 5.13
N LEU A 46 8.22 -3.67 5.59
CA LEU A 46 8.67 -3.45 6.97
C LEU A 46 8.85 -1.96 7.28
N LEU A 47 9.40 -1.19 6.32
CA LEU A 47 9.51 0.27 6.45
C LEU A 47 8.12 0.92 6.55
N TRP A 48 7.19 0.50 5.70
CA TRP A 48 5.80 0.97 5.71
C TRP A 48 5.09 0.67 7.04
N ASP A 49 5.25 -0.55 7.56
CA ASP A 49 4.70 -0.97 8.85
C ASP A 49 5.29 -0.11 9.99
N MET A 50 6.60 0.18 9.95
CA MET A 50 7.26 1.05 10.93
C MET A 50 6.70 2.48 10.88
N VAL A 51 6.52 3.06 9.70
CA VAL A 51 5.96 4.41 9.55
C VAL A 51 4.52 4.46 10.08
N ARG A 52 3.68 3.49 9.70
CA ARG A 52 2.31 3.37 10.20
C ARG A 52 2.28 3.26 11.72
N HIS A 53 3.11 2.40 12.30
CA HIS A 53 3.16 2.22 13.75
C HIS A 53 3.54 3.51 14.49
N ASN A 54 4.52 4.25 13.98
CA ASN A 54 4.95 5.50 14.63
C ASN A 54 3.95 6.65 14.41
N GLY A 55 3.23 6.69 13.29
CA GLY A 55 2.21 7.70 12.98
C GLY A 55 0.84 7.48 13.65
N GLN A 56 0.62 6.33 14.30
CA GLN A 56 -0.67 5.99 14.94
C GLN A 56 -0.95 6.74 16.25
N ASN A 57 0.04 7.46 16.80
CA ASN A 57 -0.11 8.15 18.09
C ASN A 57 -0.64 9.59 17.97
N ASP A 58 -0.93 10.05 16.75
CA ASP A 58 -1.47 11.39 16.54
C ASP A 58 -2.97 11.42 16.86
N HIS A 59 -3.34 12.32 17.77
CA HIS A 59 -4.73 12.55 18.12
C HIS A 59 -5.50 13.11 16.91
N VAL A 60 -6.46 12.34 16.39
CA VAL A 60 -7.39 12.82 15.36
C VAL A 60 -8.54 13.58 16.03
N PRO A 61 -8.77 14.87 15.71
CA PRO A 61 -9.88 15.62 16.30
C PRO A 61 -11.23 15.01 15.95
N GLU A 62 -12.10 14.79 16.94
CA GLU A 62 -13.46 14.26 16.74
C GLU A 62 -14.27 15.09 15.73
N ALA A 63 -14.09 16.41 15.74
CA ALA A 63 -14.72 17.32 14.78
C ALA A 63 -14.32 17.05 13.32
N LEU A 64 -13.11 16.55 13.07
CA LEU A 64 -12.69 16.14 11.73
C LEU A 64 -13.40 14.86 11.30
N ILE A 65 -13.51 13.88 12.19
CA ILE A 65 -14.22 12.61 11.94
C ILE A 65 -15.68 12.89 11.61
N ALA A 66 -16.37 13.67 12.44
CA ALA A 66 -17.78 14.04 12.22
C ALA A 66 -17.99 14.76 10.87
N ARG A 67 -17.04 15.61 10.45
CA ARG A 67 -17.10 16.26 9.14
C ARG A 67 -16.97 15.26 8.00
N ILE A 68 -16.03 14.31 8.09
CA ILE A 68 -15.84 13.26 7.07
C ILE A 68 -17.10 12.41 6.95
N GLU A 69 -17.66 11.95 8.08
CA GLU A 69 -18.90 11.15 8.11
C GLU A 69 -20.07 11.91 7.47
N SER A 70 -20.20 13.21 7.75
CA SER A 70 -21.27 14.03 7.16
C SER A 70 -21.17 14.16 5.64
N VAL A 71 -19.96 14.13 5.08
CA VAL A 71 -19.73 14.19 3.62
C VAL A 71 -20.02 12.84 2.99
N ILE A 72 -19.55 11.75 3.61
CA ILE A 72 -19.81 10.38 3.13
C ILE A 72 -21.32 10.10 3.10
N ALA A 73 -22.07 10.53 4.11
CA ALA A 73 -23.52 10.33 4.18
C ALA A 73 -24.34 11.10 3.11
N GLN A 74 -23.71 12.02 2.37
CA GLN A 74 -24.37 12.79 1.30
C GLN A 74 -24.23 12.14 -0.09
N PHE A 75 -23.43 11.08 -0.20
CA PHE A 75 -23.30 10.25 -1.41
C PHE A 75 -24.16 8.99 -1.29
#